data_AF-A0A3A8LDH7-F1
#
_entry.id   AF-A0A3A8LDH7-F1
#
_cell.length_a   1.000
_cell.length_b   1.000
_cell.length_c   1.000
_cell.angle_alpha   90.00
_cell.angle_beta   90.00
_cell.angle_gamma   90.00
#
_symmetry.space_group_name_H-M   'P 1'
#
loop_
_entity.id
_entity.type
_entity.pdbx_description
1 polymer ?
#
loop_
_entity_poly.entity_id
_entity_poly.type
_entity_poly.pdbx_seq_one_letter_code
_entity_poly.pdbx_strand_id
1 'polypeptide(L)'
;MSALLLWLVPSWVAAAPARVELVFGGDVIPHGEVKSVARAHARTGAVPPGGGAAPSLNHEGWDHVFGPLSDVLRTADVGVVNLETPVTDERKAFTEELVFNAPPAMVQALVGAGVKVVSTGNNHARDQHVEGMVETLRHLDAVGLRHTGTGATRDAAWGPAFMEVRGVRLGFLSFTRSLNGFSNPKDANAPHVALVPYPEHASRRGLSEKEALELVRAAAAKCDALFVMGHWGREYTDTPHPLDRALGQALLEAGALAVIGHHPHVLQPLEAYTTKSGRRGLIAYSLGNLVANQGRFYKHAPGRSGTDGDKRDSLLLRVGVTRAEPGAQVSLADVAVLPVWIENNAAGRKARAKRNIQPVLIDREVEEVSRRLAALSLRGGSPDKAARAEKLALEQRLASARYRRERILRMLPAEFRVASPELRRRADVTALTVP
;
A
#
# COMPACT_ATOMS: atom_id res chain seq x y z
N MET A 1 17.47 53.12 -43.36
CA MET A 1 16.58 52.11 -42.73
C MET A 1 17.48 51.04 -42.15
N SER A 2 17.74 51.07 -40.84
CA SER A 2 18.59 50.08 -40.16
C SER A 2 17.68 49.23 -39.27
N ALA A 3 17.57 47.95 -39.60
CA ALA A 3 16.78 46.98 -38.84
C ALA A 3 17.58 46.51 -37.61
N LEU A 4 17.00 46.71 -36.42
CA LEU A 4 17.50 46.13 -35.17
C LEU A 4 17.11 44.64 -35.14
N LEU A 5 18.09 43.73 -35.17
CA LEU A 5 17.88 42.33 -34.84
C LEU A 5 17.86 42.18 -33.31
N LEU A 6 16.68 41.94 -32.73
CA LEU A 6 16.53 41.49 -31.35
C LEU A 6 16.88 40.00 -31.25
N TRP A 7 18.01 39.71 -30.62
CA TRP A 7 18.36 38.34 -30.22
C TRP A 7 17.53 37.96 -28.99
N LEU A 8 16.57 37.04 -29.16
CA LEU A 8 15.89 36.38 -28.05
C LEU A 8 16.88 35.39 -27.42
N VAL A 9 17.47 35.76 -26.29
CA VAL A 9 18.22 34.83 -25.45
C VAL A 9 17.19 33.96 -24.72
N PRO A 10 17.20 32.63 -24.86
CA PRO A 10 16.34 31.79 -24.05
C PRO A 10 16.81 31.89 -22.60
N SER A 11 15.98 32.47 -21.73
CA SER A 11 16.20 32.40 -20.29
C SER A 11 16.05 30.95 -19.85
N TRP A 12 17.17 30.24 -19.74
CA TRP A 12 17.26 28.97 -19.04
C TRP A 12 17.07 29.26 -17.54
N VAL A 13 15.82 29.30 -17.09
CA VAL A 13 15.55 29.20 -15.65
C VAL A 13 15.97 27.79 -15.26
N ALA A 14 17.10 27.65 -14.57
CA ALA A 14 17.53 26.38 -14.02
C ALA A 14 16.37 25.81 -13.19
N ALA A 15 15.88 24.62 -13.55
CA ALA A 15 14.81 23.99 -12.79
C ALA A 15 15.25 23.84 -11.33
N ALA A 16 14.36 24.15 -10.39
CA ALA A 16 14.69 24.01 -8.97
C ALA A 16 14.92 22.54 -8.60
N PRO A 17 15.71 22.24 -7.55
CA PRO A 17 15.80 20.90 -6.98
C PRO A 17 14.41 20.27 -6.82
N ALA A 18 14.25 19.03 -7.28
CA ALA A 18 13.00 18.32 -7.22
C ALA A 18 12.97 17.41 -5.99
N ARG A 19 11.86 17.42 -5.25
CA ARG A 19 11.60 16.46 -4.17
C ARG A 19 10.22 15.86 -4.34
N VAL A 20 10.19 14.55 -4.49
CA VAL A 20 8.98 13.74 -4.64
C VAL A 20 8.83 12.84 -3.43
N GLU A 21 7.61 12.76 -2.89
CA GLU A 21 7.30 11.86 -1.80
C GLU A 21 6.30 10.78 -2.21
N LEU A 22 6.64 9.53 -1.93
CA LEU A 22 5.79 8.37 -2.13
C LEU A 22 5.39 7.77 -0.78
N VAL A 23 4.17 7.26 -0.69
CA VAL A 23 3.66 6.44 0.42
C VAL A 23 3.29 5.07 -0.12
N PHE A 24 3.91 4.02 0.40
CA PHE A 24 3.57 2.63 0.11
C PHE A 24 2.78 2.04 1.28
N GLY A 25 1.64 1.43 0.97
CA GLY A 25 0.85 0.61 1.90
C GLY A 25 0.88 -0.86 1.49
N GLY A 26 0.55 -1.71 2.45
CA GLY A 26 0.55 -3.17 2.28
C GLY A 26 -0.66 -3.73 1.53
N ASP A 27 -1.04 -4.95 1.91
CA ASP A 27 -2.01 -5.77 1.17
C ASP A 27 -3.45 -5.29 1.37
N VAL A 28 -4.18 -5.04 0.28
CA VAL A 28 -5.61 -4.70 0.30
C VAL A 28 -6.41 -5.95 -0.07
N ILE A 29 -6.92 -6.64 0.96
CA ILE A 29 -7.64 -7.90 0.85
C ILE A 29 -9.05 -7.77 1.46
N PRO A 30 -10.07 -7.48 0.65
CA PRO A 30 -11.43 -7.22 1.12
C PRO A 30 -12.18 -8.51 1.46
N HIS A 31 -11.79 -9.13 2.58
CA HIS A 31 -12.50 -10.27 3.16
C HIS A 31 -14.00 -9.97 3.35
N GLY A 32 -14.84 -11.01 3.44
CA GLY A 32 -16.29 -10.88 3.52
C GLY A 32 -16.79 -9.89 4.58
N GLU A 33 -16.16 -9.88 5.77
CA GLU A 33 -16.51 -8.90 6.80
C GLU A 33 -16.06 -7.47 6.48
N VAL A 34 -14.94 -7.26 5.76
CA VAL A 34 -14.54 -5.91 5.29
C VAL A 34 -15.62 -5.34 4.37
N LYS A 35 -16.09 -6.14 3.41
CA LYS A 35 -17.19 -5.75 2.52
C LYS A 35 -18.48 -5.46 3.30
N SER A 36 -18.73 -6.24 4.35
CA SER A 36 -19.89 -6.02 5.23
C SER A 36 -19.78 -4.70 5.99
N VAL A 37 -18.58 -4.30 6.41
CA VAL A 37 -18.32 -2.98 7.00
C VAL A 37 -18.56 -1.87 5.99
N ALA A 38 -18.06 -1.99 4.76
CA ALA A 38 -18.32 -1.01 3.70
C ALA A 38 -19.83 -0.83 3.49
N ARG A 39 -20.57 -1.92 3.23
CA ARG A 39 -22.03 -1.88 3.07
C ARG A 39 -22.76 -1.25 4.26
N ALA A 40 -22.33 -1.54 5.49
CA ALA A 40 -22.94 -0.97 6.69
C ALA A 40 -22.74 0.55 6.84
N HIS A 41 -21.74 1.12 6.16
CA HIS A 41 -21.44 2.56 6.14
C HIS A 41 -21.75 3.20 4.78
N ALA A 42 -22.41 2.48 3.87
CA ALA A 42 -22.85 3.02 2.60
C ALA A 42 -23.89 4.13 2.80
N ARG A 43 -23.68 5.24 2.12
CA ARG A 43 -24.60 6.38 2.08
C ARG A 43 -25.07 6.55 0.64
N THR A 44 -26.36 6.85 0.47
CA THR A 44 -26.99 7.04 -0.83
C THR A 44 -27.69 8.39 -0.90
N GLY A 45 -27.72 8.97 -2.09
CA GLY A 45 -28.51 10.16 -2.38
C GLY A 45 -30.00 9.87 -2.46
N ALA A 46 -30.76 10.83 -2.96
CA ALA A 46 -32.16 10.61 -3.31
C ALA A 46 -32.27 9.67 -4.52
N VAL A 47 -33.34 8.87 -4.55
CA VAL A 47 -33.71 8.10 -5.74
C VAL A 47 -34.03 9.10 -6.88
N PRO A 48 -33.49 8.90 -8.10
CA PRO A 48 -33.78 9.80 -9.21
C PRO A 48 -35.30 9.87 -9.52
N PRO A 49 -35.85 11.03 -9.92
CA PRO A 49 -37.28 11.19 -10.21
C PRO A 49 -37.82 10.24 -11.30
N GLY A 50 -36.96 9.74 -12.19
CA GLY A 50 -37.30 8.75 -13.23
C GLY A 50 -37.19 7.28 -12.79
N GLY A 51 -36.97 7.00 -11.50
CA GLY A 51 -36.67 5.67 -11.00
C GLY A 51 -35.18 5.29 -11.13
N GLY A 52 -34.84 4.08 -10.68
CA GLY A 52 -33.46 3.56 -10.66
C GLY A 52 -32.85 3.49 -9.25
N ALA A 53 -31.59 3.04 -9.17
CA ALA A 53 -30.88 2.96 -7.90
C ALA A 53 -30.44 4.36 -7.43
N ALA A 54 -30.57 4.63 -6.13
CA ALA A 54 -30.01 5.84 -5.55
C ALA A 54 -28.48 5.84 -5.70
N PRO A 55 -27.87 6.97 -6.14
CA PRO A 55 -26.43 7.03 -6.33
C PRO A 55 -25.72 6.91 -4.98
N SER A 56 -24.58 6.24 -4.95
CA SER A 56 -23.75 6.25 -3.75
C SER A 56 -23.10 7.62 -3.54
N LEU A 57 -23.06 8.08 -2.29
CA LEU A 57 -22.41 9.32 -1.87
C LEU A 57 -21.00 9.11 -1.30
N ASN A 58 -20.57 7.85 -1.16
CA ASN A 58 -19.31 7.51 -0.51
C ASN A 58 -18.76 6.15 -0.96
N HIS A 59 -18.87 5.88 -2.27
CA HIS A 59 -18.39 4.65 -2.92
C HIS A 59 -18.83 3.38 -2.18
N GLU A 60 -20.13 3.23 -1.96
CA GLU A 60 -20.75 2.09 -1.27
C GLU A 60 -20.19 1.85 0.14
N GLY A 61 -19.71 2.92 0.78
CA GLY A 61 -19.12 2.91 2.11
C GLY A 61 -17.64 2.55 2.15
N TRP A 62 -16.98 2.34 1.01
CA TRP A 62 -15.53 2.12 0.97
C TRP A 62 -14.72 3.34 1.39
N ASP A 63 -15.26 4.56 1.25
CA ASP A 63 -14.65 5.77 1.80
C ASP A 63 -14.49 5.70 3.32
N HIS A 64 -15.41 5.01 4.01
CA HIS A 64 -15.28 4.76 5.43
C HIS A 64 -14.07 3.86 5.69
N VAL A 65 -13.94 2.74 4.96
CA VAL A 65 -12.84 1.78 5.15
C VAL A 65 -11.47 2.44 5.00
N PHE A 66 -11.27 3.25 3.95
CA PHE A 66 -9.97 3.90 3.67
C PHE A 66 -9.78 5.27 4.33
N GLY A 67 -10.86 5.85 4.87
CA GLY A 67 -10.89 7.19 5.46
C GLY A 67 -9.73 7.50 6.41
N PRO A 68 -9.39 6.62 7.37
CA PRO A 68 -8.33 6.88 8.36
C PRO A 68 -6.92 7.10 7.78
N LEU A 69 -6.65 6.66 6.54
CA LEU A 69 -5.36 6.82 5.87
C LEU A 69 -5.37 7.91 4.79
N SER A 70 -6.57 8.39 4.43
CA SER A 70 -6.78 9.23 3.26
C SER A 70 -5.99 10.55 3.30
N ASP A 71 -5.68 11.09 4.48
CA ASP A 71 -4.93 12.33 4.59
C ASP A 71 -3.42 12.12 4.39
N VAL A 72 -2.87 11.00 4.87
CA VAL A 72 -1.48 10.61 4.58
C VAL A 72 -1.31 10.36 3.09
N LEU A 73 -2.20 9.59 2.49
CA LEU A 73 -2.12 9.21 1.07
C LEU A 73 -2.38 10.40 0.13
N ARG A 74 -3.34 11.29 0.44
CA ARG A 74 -3.61 12.49 -0.39
C ARG A 74 -2.53 13.55 -0.32
N THR A 75 -1.81 13.67 0.80
CA THR A 75 -0.74 14.67 0.94
C THR A 75 0.59 14.22 0.34
N ALA A 76 0.73 12.93 0.03
CA ALA A 76 1.87 12.41 -0.71
C ALA A 76 1.74 12.70 -2.22
N ASP A 77 2.89 12.85 -2.89
CA ASP A 77 2.91 13.01 -4.34
C ASP A 77 2.47 11.71 -5.04
N VAL A 78 2.70 10.53 -4.43
CA VAL A 78 2.21 9.24 -4.93
C VAL A 78 1.83 8.28 -3.79
N GLY A 79 0.56 7.83 -3.75
CA GLY A 79 0.14 6.69 -2.92
C GLY A 79 0.18 5.38 -3.72
N VAL A 80 0.75 4.32 -3.14
CA VAL A 80 0.92 3.01 -3.78
C VAL A 80 0.47 1.89 -2.83
N VAL A 81 -0.27 0.89 -3.32
CA VAL A 81 -0.68 -0.28 -2.50
C VAL A 81 -0.62 -1.58 -3.31
N ASN A 82 -0.64 -2.73 -2.63
CA ASN A 82 -0.87 -4.02 -3.28
C ASN A 82 -2.36 -4.33 -3.34
N LEU A 83 -2.93 -4.40 -4.54
CA LEU A 83 -4.32 -4.76 -4.77
C LEU A 83 -4.41 -6.28 -4.95
N GLU A 84 -4.51 -6.99 -3.82
CA GLU A 84 -4.48 -8.46 -3.76
C GLU A 84 -5.87 -9.06 -3.89
N THR A 85 -6.58 -8.63 -4.93
CA THR A 85 -7.91 -9.13 -5.25
C THR A 85 -8.29 -8.71 -6.67
N PRO A 86 -9.02 -9.57 -7.42
CA PRO A 86 -9.71 -9.13 -8.62
C PRO A 86 -10.79 -8.09 -8.29
N VAL A 87 -11.09 -7.23 -9.26
CA VAL A 87 -12.15 -6.23 -9.19
C VAL A 87 -13.12 -6.51 -10.33
N THR A 88 -14.27 -7.08 -10.00
CA THR A 88 -15.30 -7.45 -10.98
C THR A 88 -16.69 -7.16 -10.42
N ASP A 89 -17.71 -7.28 -11.28
CA ASP A 89 -19.11 -7.28 -10.83
C ASP A 89 -19.36 -8.40 -9.79
N GLU A 90 -19.64 -8.00 -8.54
CA GLU A 90 -19.91 -8.93 -7.44
C GLU A 90 -21.07 -9.90 -7.71
N ARG A 91 -22.00 -9.55 -8.62
CA ARG A 91 -23.13 -10.43 -8.97
C ARG A 91 -22.71 -11.65 -9.78
N LYS A 92 -21.55 -11.57 -10.46
CA LYS A 92 -21.02 -12.63 -11.34
C LYS A 92 -19.85 -13.37 -10.72
N ALA A 93 -19.20 -12.76 -9.72
CA ALA A 93 -18.02 -13.31 -9.08
C ALA A 93 -18.33 -14.53 -8.22
N PHE A 94 -17.45 -15.53 -8.29
CA PHE A 94 -17.44 -16.64 -7.35
C PHE A 94 -16.49 -16.31 -6.20
N THR A 95 -16.96 -16.34 -4.95
CA THR A 95 -16.12 -16.01 -3.79
C THR A 95 -16.23 -17.06 -2.69
N GLU A 96 -15.09 -17.47 -2.15
CA GLU A 96 -14.95 -18.37 -1.00
C GLU A 96 -13.88 -17.82 -0.03
N GLU A 97 -13.51 -18.56 1.02
CA GLU A 97 -12.59 -18.09 2.06
C GLU A 97 -11.24 -17.58 1.52
N LEU A 98 -10.75 -18.16 0.41
CA LEU A 98 -9.48 -17.80 -0.24
C LEU A 98 -9.62 -17.55 -1.75
N VAL A 99 -10.85 -17.30 -2.22
CA VAL A 99 -11.14 -16.91 -3.60
C VAL A 99 -11.79 -15.54 -3.56
N PHE A 100 -11.01 -14.53 -3.88
CA PHE A 100 -11.37 -13.14 -3.65
C PHE A 100 -11.99 -12.48 -4.87
N ASN A 101 -12.77 -11.43 -4.58
CA ASN A 101 -13.22 -10.42 -5.53
C ASN A 101 -13.53 -9.14 -4.76
N ALA A 102 -13.52 -7.99 -5.42
CA ALA A 102 -13.93 -6.71 -4.88
C ALA A 102 -14.86 -5.96 -5.84
N PRO A 103 -15.78 -5.11 -5.33
CA PRO A 103 -16.59 -4.26 -6.19
C PRO A 103 -15.76 -3.11 -6.78
N PRO A 104 -16.13 -2.57 -7.96
CA PRO A 104 -15.49 -1.39 -8.55
C PRO A 104 -15.51 -0.15 -7.64
N ALA A 105 -16.52 -0.03 -6.76
CA ALA A 105 -16.59 1.03 -5.77
C ALA A 105 -15.37 1.06 -4.83
N MET A 106 -14.73 -0.08 -4.56
CA MET A 106 -13.53 -0.13 -3.73
C MET A 106 -12.34 0.58 -4.39
N VAL A 107 -12.12 0.38 -5.71
CA VAL A 107 -11.01 1.06 -6.40
C VAL A 107 -11.27 2.55 -6.59
N GLN A 108 -12.53 2.96 -6.73
CA GLN A 108 -12.91 4.38 -6.72
C GLN A 108 -12.58 5.02 -5.36
N ALA A 109 -12.86 4.32 -4.25
CA ALA A 109 -12.51 4.80 -2.92
C ALA A 109 -10.99 4.83 -2.67
N LEU A 110 -10.21 3.89 -3.24
CA LEU A 110 -8.74 3.95 -3.21
C LEU A 110 -8.21 5.21 -3.91
N VAL A 111 -8.76 5.54 -5.09
CA VAL A 111 -8.44 6.80 -5.80
C VAL A 111 -8.82 8.00 -4.93
N GLY A 112 -10.03 8.01 -4.35
CA GLY A 112 -10.50 9.06 -3.44
C GLY A 112 -9.64 9.21 -2.17
N ALA A 113 -9.04 8.12 -1.69
CA ALA A 113 -8.11 8.11 -0.59
C ALA A 113 -6.70 8.61 -0.96
N GLY A 114 -6.39 8.82 -2.24
CA GLY A 114 -5.11 9.34 -2.73
C GLY A 114 -4.15 8.30 -3.32
N VAL A 115 -4.60 7.07 -3.51
CA VAL A 115 -3.81 6.04 -4.21
C VAL A 115 -3.76 6.36 -5.71
N LYS A 116 -2.56 6.29 -6.29
CA LYS A 116 -2.29 6.61 -7.70
C LYS A 116 -1.73 5.41 -8.47
N VAL A 117 -1.15 4.43 -7.77
CA VAL A 117 -0.59 3.20 -8.36
C VAL A 117 -1.00 1.99 -7.53
N VAL A 118 -1.30 0.87 -8.19
CA VAL A 118 -1.50 -0.42 -7.53
C VAL A 118 -0.60 -1.51 -8.12
N SER A 119 -0.11 -2.42 -7.27
CA SER A 119 0.37 -3.72 -7.73
C SER A 119 -0.81 -4.64 -8.00
N THR A 120 -0.83 -5.30 -9.14
CA THR A 120 -1.74 -6.41 -9.45
C THR A 120 -1.01 -7.74 -9.67
N GLY A 121 0.33 -7.71 -9.76
CA GLY A 121 1.19 -8.90 -9.83
C GLY A 121 1.25 -9.63 -8.49
N ASN A 122 0.19 -10.34 -8.13
CA ASN A 122 0.07 -11.14 -6.90
C ASN A 122 -0.59 -12.49 -7.19
N ASN A 123 -0.61 -13.37 -6.18
CA ASN A 123 -1.15 -14.72 -6.29
C ASN A 123 -2.66 -14.77 -6.52
N HIS A 124 -3.40 -13.76 -6.03
CA HIS A 124 -4.86 -13.66 -6.15
C HIS A 124 -5.35 -13.04 -7.47
N ALA A 125 -4.44 -12.59 -8.34
CA ALA A 125 -4.76 -12.03 -9.66
C ALA A 125 -5.60 -12.95 -10.55
N ARG A 126 -5.66 -14.24 -10.23
CA ARG A 126 -6.31 -15.31 -11.01
C ARG A 126 -7.56 -15.90 -10.36
N ASP A 127 -8.01 -15.37 -9.22
CA ASP A 127 -9.14 -15.92 -8.47
C ASP A 127 -10.45 -15.89 -9.27
N GLN A 128 -10.62 -14.88 -10.14
CA GLN A 128 -11.73 -14.76 -11.08
C GLN A 128 -11.33 -15.15 -12.51
N HIS A 129 -10.34 -16.05 -12.64
CA HIS A 129 -9.78 -16.53 -13.91
C HIS A 129 -9.23 -15.41 -14.82
N VAL A 130 -9.13 -15.67 -16.14
CA VAL A 130 -8.59 -14.69 -17.11
C VAL A 130 -9.55 -13.51 -17.25
N GLU A 131 -10.83 -13.82 -17.26
CA GLU A 131 -11.94 -12.92 -17.53
C GLU A 131 -12.01 -11.85 -16.45
N GLY A 132 -11.95 -12.25 -15.18
CA GLY A 132 -11.94 -11.32 -14.06
C GLY A 132 -10.65 -10.51 -13.97
N MET A 133 -9.51 -11.07 -14.38
CA MET A 133 -8.27 -10.29 -14.48
C MET A 133 -8.38 -9.18 -15.54
N VAL A 134 -8.92 -9.49 -16.72
CA VAL A 134 -9.15 -8.49 -17.77
C VAL A 134 -10.18 -7.45 -17.33
N GLU A 135 -11.26 -7.89 -16.66
CA GLU A 135 -12.26 -6.96 -16.12
C GLU A 135 -11.65 -6.04 -15.05
N THR A 136 -10.76 -6.57 -14.20
CA THR A 136 -10.02 -5.78 -13.20
C THR A 136 -9.24 -4.67 -13.88
N LEU A 137 -8.45 -4.99 -14.92
CA LEU A 137 -7.69 -3.99 -15.69
C LEU A 137 -8.60 -2.87 -16.22
N ARG A 138 -9.75 -3.24 -16.79
CA ARG A 138 -10.73 -2.27 -17.31
C ARG A 138 -11.27 -1.35 -16.23
N HIS A 139 -11.58 -1.86 -15.03
CA HIS A 139 -12.07 -1.02 -13.93
C HIS A 139 -10.97 -0.09 -13.38
N LEU A 140 -9.71 -0.54 -13.34
CA LEU A 140 -8.57 0.27 -12.94
C LEU A 140 -8.32 1.41 -13.95
N ASP A 141 -8.30 1.08 -15.24
CA ASP A 141 -8.13 2.06 -16.33
C ASP A 141 -9.25 3.11 -16.33
N ALA A 142 -10.49 2.68 -16.11
CA ALA A 142 -11.67 3.56 -16.09
C ALA A 142 -11.62 4.64 -14.99
N VAL A 143 -10.90 4.39 -13.90
CA VAL A 143 -10.71 5.36 -12.80
C VAL A 143 -9.33 6.03 -12.82
N GLY A 144 -8.53 5.78 -13.86
CA GLY A 144 -7.19 6.35 -14.01
C GLY A 144 -6.17 5.83 -12.99
N LEU A 145 -6.43 4.69 -12.36
CA LEU A 145 -5.51 4.09 -11.40
C LEU A 145 -4.45 3.30 -12.15
N ARG A 146 -3.20 3.78 -12.10
CA ARG A 146 -2.09 3.08 -12.77
C ARG A 146 -1.85 1.73 -12.11
N HIS A 147 -1.56 0.71 -12.91
CA HIS A 147 -1.33 -0.64 -12.43
C HIS A 147 -0.14 -1.29 -13.14
N THR A 148 0.42 -2.31 -12.50
CA THR A 148 1.51 -3.12 -13.04
C THR A 148 1.40 -4.53 -12.47
N GLY A 149 1.92 -5.51 -13.23
CA GLY A 149 2.04 -6.91 -12.82
C GLY A 149 0.97 -7.85 -13.38
N THR A 150 -0.04 -7.30 -14.05
CA THR A 150 -0.97 -8.04 -14.91
C THR A 150 -1.15 -7.30 -16.23
N GLY A 151 -1.48 -8.01 -17.31
CA GLY A 151 -1.66 -7.39 -18.61
C GLY A 151 -2.42 -8.28 -19.59
N ALA A 152 -2.93 -7.66 -20.66
CA ALA A 152 -3.63 -8.36 -21.74
C ALA A 152 -2.72 -9.32 -22.55
N THR A 153 -1.40 -9.14 -22.44
CA THR A 153 -0.36 -10.00 -23.01
C THR A 153 0.75 -10.20 -21.98
N ARG A 154 1.67 -11.13 -22.25
CA ARG A 154 2.89 -11.33 -21.44
C ARG A 154 3.72 -10.04 -21.34
N ASP A 155 3.92 -9.36 -22.45
CA ASP A 155 4.74 -8.16 -22.50
C ASP A 155 4.07 -6.99 -21.77
N ALA A 156 2.74 -6.88 -21.86
CA ALA A 156 1.97 -5.90 -21.10
C ALA A 156 2.02 -6.17 -19.58
N ALA A 157 2.00 -7.44 -19.16
CA ALA A 157 2.06 -7.79 -17.73
C ALA A 157 3.39 -7.36 -17.07
N TRP A 158 4.48 -7.36 -17.84
CA TRP A 158 5.80 -6.88 -17.43
C TRP A 158 6.05 -5.40 -17.77
N GLY A 159 5.06 -4.71 -18.35
CA GLY A 159 5.14 -3.30 -18.69
C GLY A 159 5.14 -2.42 -17.43
N PRO A 160 6.16 -1.58 -17.20
CA PRO A 160 6.16 -0.67 -16.07
C PRO A 160 5.10 0.43 -16.22
N ALA A 161 4.47 0.81 -15.12
CA ALA A 161 3.68 2.04 -15.06
C ALA A 161 4.62 3.24 -14.85
N PHE A 162 4.56 4.22 -15.75
CA PHE A 162 5.33 5.46 -15.62
C PHE A 162 4.46 6.65 -15.23
N MET A 163 5.03 7.59 -14.48
CA MET A 163 4.43 8.89 -14.22
C MET A 163 5.51 9.96 -14.07
N GLU A 164 5.21 11.17 -14.51
CA GLU A 164 6.05 12.34 -14.26
C GLU A 164 5.50 13.12 -13.08
N VAL A 165 6.35 13.37 -12.08
CA VAL A 165 5.97 14.05 -10.84
C VAL A 165 7.07 15.03 -10.49
N ARG A 166 6.75 16.33 -10.50
CA ARG A 166 7.71 17.40 -10.17
C ARG A 166 9.03 17.31 -10.96
N GLY A 167 8.97 16.97 -12.25
CA GLY A 167 10.17 16.83 -13.10
C GLY A 167 11.01 15.58 -12.83
N VAL A 168 10.45 14.60 -12.10
CA VAL A 168 11.04 13.26 -11.92
C VAL A 168 10.12 12.24 -12.58
N ARG A 169 10.67 11.46 -13.51
CA ARG A 169 9.97 10.32 -14.12
C ARG A 169 10.11 9.11 -13.21
N LEU A 170 9.02 8.73 -12.57
CA LEU A 170 8.91 7.53 -11.74
C LEU A 170 8.48 6.35 -12.60
N GLY A 171 9.03 5.17 -12.32
CA GLY A 171 8.60 3.89 -12.87
C GLY A 171 8.18 2.93 -11.76
N PHE A 172 7.16 2.13 -12.01
CA PHE A 172 6.68 1.08 -11.11
C PHE A 172 6.57 -0.22 -11.89
N LEU A 173 7.15 -1.29 -11.37
CA LEU A 173 7.04 -2.64 -11.92
C LEU A 173 6.64 -3.58 -10.80
N SER A 174 5.79 -4.57 -11.07
CA SER A 174 5.50 -5.59 -10.06
C SER A 174 5.39 -6.99 -10.63
N PHE A 175 5.63 -7.98 -9.77
CA PHE A 175 5.57 -9.40 -10.11
C PHE A 175 5.26 -10.23 -8.86
N THR A 176 4.85 -11.48 -9.09
CA THR A 176 4.61 -12.47 -8.03
C THR A 176 5.49 -13.69 -8.19
N ARG A 177 5.73 -14.43 -7.10
CA ARG A 177 6.39 -15.74 -7.11
C ARG A 177 5.42 -16.92 -7.22
N SER A 178 4.12 -16.69 -7.02
CA SER A 178 3.07 -17.73 -6.99
C SER A 178 1.75 -17.22 -7.58
N LEU A 179 0.91 -18.16 -8.04
CA LEU A 179 -0.45 -17.93 -8.56
C LEU A 179 -1.47 -18.92 -7.99
N ASN A 180 -1.34 -19.34 -6.72
CA ASN A 180 -2.32 -20.23 -6.06
C ASN A 180 -2.66 -21.50 -6.86
N GLY A 181 -1.65 -22.10 -7.50
CA GLY A 181 -1.81 -23.31 -8.32
C GLY A 181 -2.19 -23.07 -9.78
N PHE A 182 -2.54 -21.84 -10.18
CA PHE A 182 -2.66 -21.45 -11.58
C PHE A 182 -1.29 -21.38 -12.28
N SER A 183 -1.34 -21.32 -13.61
CA SER A 183 -0.21 -21.00 -14.47
C SER A 183 -0.71 -20.03 -15.55
N ASN A 184 0.13 -19.10 -15.99
CA ASN A 184 -0.17 -18.25 -17.15
C ASN A 184 -0.53 -19.09 -18.40
N PRO A 185 -1.22 -18.56 -19.41
CA PRO A 185 -1.48 -19.30 -20.65
C PRO A 185 -0.18 -19.64 -21.42
N LYS A 186 -0.27 -20.52 -22.42
CA LYS A 186 0.88 -20.83 -23.31
C LYS A 186 1.11 -19.73 -24.35
N ASP A 187 0.02 -19.13 -24.83
CA ASP A 187 0.05 -18.05 -25.81
C ASP A 187 0.47 -16.74 -25.15
N ALA A 188 1.59 -16.17 -25.57
CA ALA A 188 2.12 -14.91 -25.03
C ALA A 188 1.21 -13.70 -25.32
N ASN A 189 0.29 -13.81 -26.30
CA ASN A 189 -0.70 -12.77 -26.61
C ASN A 189 -1.99 -12.91 -25.80
N ALA A 190 -2.11 -13.92 -24.95
CA ALA A 190 -3.20 -14.04 -24.00
C ALA A 190 -2.87 -13.32 -22.67
N PRO A 191 -3.86 -13.00 -21.83
CA PRO A 191 -3.62 -12.24 -20.61
C PRO A 191 -2.73 -12.98 -19.61
N HIS A 192 -1.77 -12.26 -19.02
CA HIS A 192 -0.72 -12.78 -18.14
C HIS A 192 -0.63 -12.04 -16.81
N VAL A 193 -0.05 -12.72 -15.83
CA VAL A 193 0.52 -12.14 -14.61
C VAL A 193 2.05 -12.17 -14.74
N ALA A 194 2.74 -11.09 -14.36
CA ALA A 194 4.20 -11.09 -14.24
C ALA A 194 4.60 -12.06 -13.13
N LEU A 195 5.15 -13.21 -13.53
CA LEU A 195 5.45 -14.34 -12.64
C LEU A 195 6.93 -14.68 -12.73
N VAL A 196 7.57 -14.79 -11.58
CA VAL A 196 8.92 -15.35 -11.43
C VAL A 196 8.82 -16.53 -10.46
N PRO A 197 8.61 -17.77 -10.91
CA PRO A 197 8.35 -18.86 -10.00
C PRO A 197 9.59 -19.21 -9.16
N TYR A 198 9.37 -19.72 -7.94
CA TYR A 198 10.44 -20.36 -7.17
C TYR A 198 11.03 -21.57 -7.93
N PRO A 199 12.30 -21.95 -7.66
CA PRO A 199 12.94 -23.08 -8.33
C PRO A 199 12.13 -24.40 -8.28
N GLU A 200 11.52 -24.71 -7.14
CA GLU A 200 10.63 -25.87 -6.95
C GLU A 200 9.33 -25.80 -7.77
N HIS A 201 9.04 -24.64 -8.35
CA HIS A 201 7.87 -24.36 -9.18
C HIS A 201 8.28 -23.91 -10.59
N ALA A 202 9.49 -24.23 -11.05
CA ALA A 202 10.00 -23.86 -12.37
C ALA A 202 9.13 -24.36 -13.55
N SER A 203 8.25 -25.34 -13.34
CA SER A 203 7.26 -25.79 -14.33
C SER A 203 6.10 -24.80 -14.55
N ARG A 204 5.93 -23.82 -13.65
CA ARG A 204 4.96 -22.74 -13.81
C ARG A 204 5.44 -21.78 -14.89
N ARG A 205 4.52 -21.34 -15.76
CA ARG A 205 4.84 -20.49 -16.93
C ARG A 205 5.09 -19.04 -16.49
N GLY A 206 6.32 -18.76 -16.10
CA GLY A 206 6.82 -17.42 -15.77
C GLY A 206 8.23 -17.22 -16.34
N LEU A 207 8.86 -16.10 -15.98
CA LEU A 207 10.23 -15.80 -16.34
C LEU A 207 11.19 -16.31 -15.26
N SER A 208 12.41 -16.66 -15.66
CA SER A 208 13.50 -16.84 -14.71
C SER A 208 13.87 -15.51 -14.02
N GLU A 209 14.53 -15.60 -12.87
CA GLU A 209 15.05 -14.41 -12.18
C GLU A 209 15.98 -13.59 -13.08
N LYS A 210 16.80 -14.26 -13.92
CA LYS A 210 17.68 -13.58 -14.88
C LYS A 210 16.91 -12.75 -15.89
N GLU A 211 15.86 -13.31 -16.50
CA GLU A 211 15.03 -12.60 -17.47
C GLU A 211 14.28 -11.43 -16.83
N ALA A 212 13.76 -11.61 -15.61
CA ALA A 212 13.13 -10.53 -14.84
C ALA A 212 14.12 -9.39 -14.55
N LEU A 213 15.38 -9.70 -14.19
CA LEU A 213 16.42 -8.69 -13.97
C LEU A 213 16.75 -7.90 -15.25
N GLU A 214 16.74 -8.52 -16.43
CA GLU A 214 16.90 -7.77 -17.69
C GLU A 214 15.76 -6.78 -17.95
N LEU A 215 14.52 -7.18 -17.66
CA LEU A 215 13.36 -6.29 -17.78
C LEU A 215 13.43 -5.12 -16.80
N VAL A 216 13.93 -5.36 -15.58
CA VAL A 216 14.16 -4.33 -14.58
C VAL A 216 15.24 -3.34 -15.03
N ARG A 217 16.35 -3.82 -15.61
CA ARG A 217 17.36 -2.92 -16.22
C ARG A 217 16.78 -2.08 -17.34
N ALA A 218 16.00 -2.69 -18.23
CA ALA A 218 15.35 -2.01 -19.34
C ALA A 218 14.31 -0.98 -18.87
N ALA A 219 13.61 -1.24 -17.77
CA ALA A 219 12.69 -0.31 -17.13
C ALA A 219 13.43 0.85 -16.46
N ALA A 220 14.49 0.56 -15.71
CA ALA A 220 15.29 1.56 -15.01
C ALA A 220 15.93 2.56 -15.98
N ALA A 221 16.34 2.11 -17.18
CA ALA A 221 16.86 3.00 -18.22
C ALA A 221 15.82 4.01 -18.79
N LYS A 222 14.52 3.84 -18.48
CA LYS A 222 13.42 4.65 -19.01
C LYS A 222 12.81 5.61 -17.97
N CYS A 223 13.34 5.64 -16.75
CA CYS A 223 12.85 6.50 -15.67
C CYS A 223 14.02 6.98 -14.80
N ASP A 224 13.78 8.02 -14.00
CA ASP A 224 14.75 8.48 -13.02
C ASP A 224 14.79 7.56 -11.79
N ALA A 225 13.61 7.14 -11.32
CA ALA A 225 13.47 6.27 -10.14
C ALA A 225 12.52 5.10 -10.45
N LEU A 226 13.03 3.88 -10.40
CA LEU A 226 12.24 2.65 -10.53
C LEU A 226 11.92 2.05 -9.15
N PHE A 227 10.65 1.78 -8.90
CA PHE A 227 10.18 1.02 -7.74
C PHE A 227 9.70 -0.35 -8.20
N VAL A 228 10.20 -1.41 -7.57
CA VAL A 228 9.78 -2.78 -7.90
C VAL A 228 8.96 -3.34 -6.74
N MET A 229 7.73 -3.77 -6.99
CA MET A 229 6.89 -4.43 -6.00
C MET A 229 6.89 -5.95 -6.19
N GLY A 230 7.31 -6.70 -5.18
CA GLY A 230 7.42 -8.15 -5.24
C GLY A 230 6.40 -8.83 -4.32
N HIS A 231 5.59 -9.74 -4.87
CA HIS A 231 4.65 -10.56 -4.11
C HIS A 231 5.25 -11.94 -3.84
N TRP A 232 5.80 -12.15 -2.63
CA TRP A 232 6.73 -13.24 -2.37
C TRP A 232 6.75 -13.73 -0.92
N GLY A 233 7.54 -14.74 -0.64
CA GLY A 233 7.79 -15.25 0.69
C GLY A 233 6.75 -16.28 1.11
N ARG A 234 6.72 -16.50 2.42
CA ARG A 234 5.84 -17.47 3.06
C ARG A 234 4.88 -16.73 3.98
N GLU A 235 3.60 -17.02 3.85
CA GLU A 235 2.57 -16.46 4.73
C GLU A 235 2.93 -16.62 6.21
N TYR A 236 2.68 -15.56 6.97
CA TYR A 236 2.82 -15.44 8.42
C TYR A 236 4.23 -15.70 8.97
N THR A 237 5.25 -15.59 8.13
CA THR A 237 6.66 -15.64 8.55
C THR A 237 7.22 -14.22 8.61
N ASP A 238 7.76 -13.80 9.75
CA ASP A 238 8.30 -12.45 9.96
C ASP A 238 9.78 -12.30 9.51
N THR A 239 10.36 -13.39 9.00
CA THR A 239 11.71 -13.42 8.43
C THR A 239 11.63 -13.62 6.90
N PRO A 240 12.32 -12.79 6.10
CA PRO A 240 12.29 -12.92 4.64
C PRO A 240 12.92 -14.23 4.19
N HIS A 241 12.35 -14.83 3.14
CA HIS A 241 12.90 -16.04 2.56
C HIS A 241 14.28 -15.74 1.93
N PRO A 242 15.29 -16.62 2.05
CA PRO A 242 16.63 -16.35 1.54
C PRO A 242 16.68 -16.02 0.03
N LEU A 243 15.86 -16.69 -0.78
CA LEU A 243 15.78 -16.41 -2.22
C LEU A 243 15.17 -15.03 -2.51
N ASP A 244 14.20 -14.59 -1.71
CA ASP A 244 13.57 -13.27 -1.91
C ASP A 244 14.51 -12.15 -1.47
N ARG A 245 15.30 -12.39 -0.41
CA ARG A 245 16.42 -11.51 -0.03
C ARG A 245 17.46 -11.37 -1.14
N ALA A 246 17.91 -12.48 -1.71
CA ALA A 246 18.87 -12.45 -2.81
C ALA A 246 18.29 -11.74 -4.05
N LEU A 247 17.04 -12.01 -4.41
CA LEU A 247 16.37 -11.36 -5.54
C LEU A 247 16.16 -9.86 -5.28
N GLY A 248 15.75 -9.46 -4.08
CA GLY A 248 15.60 -8.05 -3.69
C GLY A 248 16.89 -7.25 -3.86
N GLN A 249 18.02 -7.79 -3.43
CA GLN A 249 19.34 -7.17 -3.62
C GLN A 249 19.72 -7.12 -5.11
N ALA A 250 19.47 -8.20 -5.87
CA ALA A 250 19.72 -8.22 -7.31
C ALA A 250 18.87 -7.21 -8.08
N LEU A 251 17.62 -6.96 -7.67
CA LEU A 251 16.75 -5.94 -8.26
C LEU A 251 17.30 -4.52 -8.04
N LEU A 252 17.85 -4.23 -6.86
CA LEU A 252 18.55 -2.97 -6.61
C LEU A 252 19.80 -2.83 -7.49
N GLU A 253 20.61 -3.89 -7.61
CA GLU A 253 21.75 -3.92 -8.53
C GLU A 253 21.34 -3.74 -9.99
N ALA A 254 20.15 -4.21 -10.38
CA ALA A 254 19.58 -4.02 -11.72
C ALA A 254 19.02 -2.62 -11.99
N GLY A 255 19.06 -1.71 -11.01
CA GLY A 255 18.66 -0.30 -11.21
C GLY A 255 17.40 0.13 -10.48
N ALA A 256 16.73 -0.77 -9.74
CA ALA A 256 15.65 -0.35 -8.84
C ALA A 256 16.19 0.61 -7.76
N LEU A 257 15.43 1.67 -7.45
CA LEU A 257 15.71 2.58 -6.35
C LEU A 257 15.24 1.99 -5.01
N ALA A 258 14.07 1.37 -5.01
CA ALA A 258 13.56 0.62 -3.87
C ALA A 258 12.77 -0.61 -4.32
N VAL A 259 12.75 -1.62 -3.47
CA VAL A 259 11.97 -2.85 -3.66
C VAL A 259 10.99 -3.02 -2.50
N ILE A 260 9.71 -3.20 -2.82
CA ILE A 260 8.61 -3.21 -1.86
C ILE A 260 7.90 -4.57 -1.90
N GLY A 261 8.01 -5.32 -0.84
CA GLY A 261 7.50 -6.68 -0.70
C GLY A 261 6.10 -6.73 -0.09
N HIS A 262 5.37 -7.76 -0.47
CA HIS A 262 3.99 -8.09 -0.12
C HIS A 262 3.82 -9.61 -0.03
N HIS A 263 2.67 -10.11 0.47
CA HIS A 263 2.26 -11.53 0.61
C HIS A 263 2.40 -12.15 2.01
N PRO A 264 3.47 -11.94 2.81
CA PRO A 264 3.56 -12.61 4.10
C PRO A 264 2.40 -12.29 5.06
N HIS A 265 1.63 -11.23 4.79
CA HIS A 265 0.52 -10.73 5.62
C HIS A 265 0.91 -10.34 7.05
N VAL A 266 2.20 -10.34 7.34
CA VAL A 266 2.84 -9.86 8.55
C VAL A 266 4.01 -8.98 8.12
N LEU A 267 4.45 -8.09 9.00
CA LEU A 267 5.63 -7.29 8.71
C LEU A 267 6.89 -8.15 8.59
N GLN A 268 7.79 -7.73 7.72
CA GLN A 268 9.17 -8.22 7.65
C GLN A 268 10.12 -7.00 7.68
N PRO A 269 11.42 -7.19 8.01
CA PRO A 269 12.35 -6.08 8.20
C PRO A 269 12.52 -5.17 6.97
N LEU A 270 12.98 -3.96 7.23
CA LEU A 270 13.57 -3.09 6.20
C LEU A 270 15.07 -3.36 6.10
N GLU A 271 15.63 -3.27 4.89
CA GLU A 271 17.06 -3.40 4.63
C GLU A 271 17.54 -2.19 3.82
N ALA A 272 18.46 -1.41 4.40
CA ALA A 272 19.25 -0.47 3.64
C ALA A 272 20.34 -1.24 2.89
N TYR A 273 20.51 -0.93 1.60
CA TYR A 273 21.48 -1.61 0.76
C TYR A 273 22.30 -0.60 -0.04
N THR A 274 23.61 -0.81 -0.09
CA THR A 274 24.49 -0.01 -0.96
C THR A 274 24.93 -0.89 -2.11
N THR A 275 24.52 -0.53 -3.32
CA THR A 275 24.89 -1.26 -4.52
C THR A 275 26.39 -1.20 -4.79
N LYS A 276 26.91 -2.07 -5.65
CA LYS A 276 28.32 -2.04 -6.10
C LYS A 276 28.74 -0.69 -6.69
N SER A 277 27.79 0.07 -7.24
CA SER A 277 28.00 1.42 -7.77
C SER A 277 28.07 2.52 -6.70
N GLY A 278 27.87 2.18 -5.42
CA GLY A 278 27.79 3.14 -4.31
C GLY A 278 26.41 3.77 -4.12
N ARG A 279 25.44 3.48 -5.00
CA ARG A 279 24.07 3.99 -4.86
C ARG A 279 23.35 3.32 -3.69
N ARG A 280 22.73 4.13 -2.83
CA ARG A 280 21.85 3.68 -1.75
C ARG A 280 20.49 3.24 -2.30
N GLY A 281 20.01 2.10 -1.83
CA GLY A 281 18.70 1.53 -2.10
C GLY A 281 18.03 1.04 -0.83
N LEU A 282 16.74 0.70 -0.96
CA LEU A 282 15.89 0.21 0.12
C LEU A 282 15.19 -1.08 -0.30
N ILE A 283 15.12 -2.06 0.60
CA ILE A 283 14.22 -3.20 0.49
C ILE A 283 13.28 -3.18 1.69
N ALA A 284 11.98 -3.19 1.45
CA ALA A 284 10.98 -3.52 2.45
C ALA A 284 10.47 -4.92 2.15
N TYR A 285 10.72 -5.92 2.98
CA TYR A 285 10.38 -7.30 2.62
C TYR A 285 8.88 -7.63 2.71
N SER A 286 8.16 -6.95 3.60
CA SER A 286 6.71 -6.99 3.70
C SER A 286 6.18 -5.81 4.50
N LEU A 287 5.15 -5.15 4.00
CA LEU A 287 4.44 -4.08 4.70
C LEU A 287 3.22 -4.57 5.51
N GLY A 288 2.97 -5.88 5.51
CA GLY A 288 1.80 -6.50 6.16
C GLY A 288 0.49 -6.16 5.47
N ASN A 289 -0.64 -6.45 6.13
CA ASN A 289 -1.96 -6.13 5.59
C ASN A 289 -2.33 -4.66 5.79
N LEU A 290 -2.76 -3.97 4.74
CA LEU A 290 -3.35 -2.64 4.86
C LEU A 290 -4.88 -2.68 5.08
N VAL A 291 -5.56 -3.67 4.51
CA VAL A 291 -6.98 -3.94 4.76
C VAL A 291 -7.19 -5.45 4.78
N ALA A 292 -7.52 -6.01 5.94
CA ALA A 292 -7.80 -7.44 6.09
C ALA A 292 -8.64 -7.74 7.35
N ASN A 293 -9.18 -8.95 7.46
CA ASN A 293 -9.90 -9.44 8.65
C ASN A 293 -9.15 -10.58 9.39
N GLN A 294 -7.88 -10.77 9.06
CA GLN A 294 -7.01 -11.74 9.73
C GLN A 294 -6.70 -11.30 11.17
N GLY A 295 -6.49 -12.26 12.08
CA GLY A 295 -6.22 -11.96 13.49
C GLY A 295 -7.41 -11.37 14.27
N ARG A 296 -8.66 -11.46 13.75
CA ARG A 296 -9.89 -10.88 14.34
C ARG A 296 -10.20 -11.25 15.80
N PHE A 297 -9.63 -12.34 16.31
CA PHE A 297 -9.82 -12.80 17.68
C PHE A 297 -8.68 -12.42 18.61
N TYR A 298 -7.66 -11.73 18.11
CA TYR A 298 -6.53 -11.26 18.90
C TYR A 298 -6.99 -10.35 20.04
N LYS A 299 -6.45 -10.58 21.23
CA LYS A 299 -6.58 -9.71 22.39
C LYS A 299 -5.22 -9.57 23.06
N HIS A 300 -4.75 -8.33 23.18
CA HIS A 300 -3.52 -8.06 23.90
C HIS A 300 -3.70 -8.38 25.39
N ALA A 301 -2.78 -9.17 25.94
CA ALA A 301 -2.64 -9.42 27.35
C ALA A 301 -1.20 -9.07 27.76
N PRO A 302 -0.99 -8.07 28.64
CA PRO A 302 0.34 -7.71 29.11
C PRO A 302 1.11 -8.93 29.63
N GLY A 303 2.38 -9.07 29.22
CA GLY A 303 3.23 -10.19 29.61
C GLY A 303 3.00 -11.51 28.86
N ARG A 304 2.10 -11.56 27.87
CA ARG A 304 1.93 -12.73 26.98
C ARG A 304 2.51 -12.47 25.58
N SER A 305 2.86 -13.53 24.86
CA SER A 305 3.24 -13.43 23.45
C SER A 305 2.09 -12.83 22.63
N GLY A 306 2.41 -11.86 21.78
CA GLY A 306 1.43 -11.09 21.00
C GLY A 306 1.34 -11.49 19.54
N THR A 307 1.80 -12.68 19.16
CA THR A 307 2.05 -13.07 17.77
C THR A 307 0.78 -13.26 16.93
N ASP A 308 -0.34 -13.65 17.55
CA ASP A 308 -1.63 -13.73 16.86
C ASP A 308 -2.09 -12.36 16.29
N GLY A 309 -1.57 -11.27 16.86
CA GLY A 309 -1.81 -9.91 16.38
C GLY A 309 -0.98 -9.53 15.17
N ASP A 310 0.03 -10.32 14.78
CA ASP A 310 1.03 -9.94 13.76
C ASP A 310 0.41 -9.71 12.39
N LYS A 311 -0.71 -10.39 12.10
CA LYS A 311 -1.47 -10.22 10.86
C LYS A 311 -2.21 -8.88 10.78
N ARG A 312 -2.28 -8.15 11.89
CA ARG A 312 -2.91 -6.83 12.02
C ARG A 312 -1.87 -5.72 12.14
N ASP A 313 -0.59 -6.05 12.34
CA ASP A 313 0.47 -5.05 12.21
C ASP A 313 0.71 -4.75 10.74
N SER A 314 0.83 -3.47 10.45
CA SER A 314 1.18 -2.96 9.15
C SER A 314 1.95 -1.67 9.31
N LEU A 315 2.40 -1.11 8.19
CA LEU A 315 2.91 0.23 8.16
C LEU A 315 2.64 0.90 6.82
N LEU A 316 2.58 2.23 6.85
CA LEU A 316 2.80 3.03 5.66
C LEU A 316 4.27 3.41 5.60
N LEU A 317 4.92 3.09 4.49
CA LEU A 317 6.32 3.42 4.22
C LEU A 317 6.38 4.67 3.37
N ARG A 318 6.96 5.74 3.91
CA ARG A 318 7.22 6.98 3.19
C ARG A 318 8.63 6.97 2.63
N VAL A 319 8.73 7.27 1.34
CA VAL A 319 9.99 7.31 0.61
C VAL A 319 10.10 8.65 -0.11
N GLY A 320 11.09 9.44 0.29
CA GLY A 320 11.49 10.66 -0.39
C GLY A 320 12.51 10.37 -1.48
N VAL A 321 12.29 10.95 -2.66
CA VAL A 321 13.23 10.97 -3.78
C VAL A 321 13.62 12.41 -4.05
N THR A 322 14.92 12.66 -4.19
CA THR A 322 15.44 14.00 -4.50
C THR A 322 16.28 14.00 -5.74
N ARG A 323 16.13 15.05 -6.55
CA ARG A 323 17.09 15.46 -7.56
C ARG A 323 17.76 16.74 -7.07
N ALA A 324 19.06 16.67 -6.77
CA ALA A 324 19.79 17.80 -6.20
C ALA A 324 19.86 18.98 -7.17
N GLU A 325 20.03 18.72 -8.46
CA GLU A 325 20.11 19.72 -9.53
C GLU A 325 19.48 19.18 -10.83
N PRO A 326 19.06 20.05 -11.77
CA PRO A 326 18.53 19.61 -13.07
C PRO A 326 19.46 18.65 -13.78
N GLY A 327 18.91 17.53 -14.27
CA GLY A 327 19.68 16.51 -14.99
C GLY A 327 20.52 15.58 -14.10
N ALA A 328 20.68 15.87 -12.81
CA ALA A 328 21.37 14.96 -11.89
C ALA A 328 20.59 13.65 -11.69
N GLN A 329 21.29 12.58 -11.34
CA GLN A 329 20.65 11.32 -10.93
C GLN A 329 19.86 11.54 -9.64
N VAL A 330 18.69 10.89 -9.54
CA VAL A 330 17.90 10.93 -8.31
C VAL A 330 18.45 9.97 -7.26
N SER A 331 18.27 10.34 -6.00
CA SER A 331 18.68 9.54 -4.84
C SER A 331 17.54 9.39 -3.85
N LEU A 332 17.60 8.33 -3.04
CA LEU A 332 16.80 8.22 -1.82
C LEU A 332 17.20 9.34 -0.85
N ALA A 333 16.21 10.06 -0.34
CA ALA A 333 16.39 11.10 0.66
C ALA A 333 15.97 10.59 2.05
N ASP A 334 14.72 10.85 2.44
CA ASP A 334 14.17 10.44 3.72
C ASP A 334 13.31 9.18 3.56
N VAL A 335 13.52 8.22 4.45
CA VAL A 335 12.64 7.05 4.58
C VAL A 335 12.05 7.08 5.98
N ALA A 336 10.72 7.06 6.04
CA ALA A 336 10.00 7.13 7.29
C ALA A 336 8.88 6.10 7.37
N VAL A 337 8.59 5.63 8.57
CA VAL A 337 7.52 4.65 8.82
C VAL A 337 6.42 5.26 9.66
N LEU A 338 5.17 5.00 9.25
CA LEU A 338 3.98 5.25 10.05
C LEU A 338 3.41 3.90 10.49
N PRO A 339 3.50 3.55 11.78
CA PRO A 339 2.92 2.31 12.29
C PRO A 339 1.40 2.29 12.09
N VAL A 340 0.90 1.21 11.49
CA VAL A 340 -0.52 0.97 11.23
C VAL A 340 -0.96 -0.29 11.95
N TRP A 341 -2.17 -0.25 12.49
CA TRP A 341 -2.85 -1.40 13.03
C TRP A 341 -4.20 -1.58 12.33
N ILE A 342 -4.50 -2.81 11.92
CA ILE A 342 -5.81 -3.12 11.35
C ILE A 342 -6.79 -3.31 12.50
N GLU A 343 -7.65 -2.32 12.73
CA GLU A 343 -8.80 -2.47 13.59
C GLU A 343 -9.75 -3.48 12.94
N ASN A 344 -10.10 -4.54 13.67
CA ASN A 344 -11.07 -5.55 13.27
C ASN A 344 -11.69 -6.27 14.48
N ASN A 345 -11.60 -5.65 15.66
CA ASN A 345 -12.14 -6.20 16.89
C ASN A 345 -13.65 -6.38 16.77
N ALA A 346 -14.15 -7.54 17.21
CA ALA A 346 -15.57 -7.73 17.40
C ALA A 346 -16.06 -6.93 18.62
N ALA A 347 -17.06 -6.07 18.44
CA ALA A 347 -17.73 -5.38 19.55
C ALA A 347 -18.61 -6.37 20.36
N GLY A 348 -17.99 -7.22 21.18
CA GLY A 348 -18.66 -8.21 22.03
C GLY A 348 -18.58 -9.65 21.52
N ARG A 349 -18.99 -10.61 22.38
CA ARG A 349 -18.88 -12.06 22.13
C ARG A 349 -19.97 -12.66 21.22
N LYS A 350 -20.92 -11.86 20.73
CA LYS A 350 -22.02 -12.34 19.87
C LYS A 350 -21.61 -12.27 18.40
N ALA A 351 -21.86 -13.32 17.64
CA ALA A 351 -21.56 -13.43 16.20
C ALA A 351 -22.18 -12.31 15.33
N ARG A 352 -23.12 -11.50 15.88
CA ARG A 352 -23.80 -10.38 15.22
C ARG A 352 -23.28 -8.99 15.63
N ALA A 353 -22.18 -8.90 16.37
CA ALA A 353 -21.58 -7.61 16.73
C ALA A 353 -21.16 -6.85 15.47
N LYS A 354 -21.58 -5.58 15.34
CA LYS A 354 -21.09 -4.69 14.28
C LYS A 354 -19.57 -4.59 14.40
N ARG A 355 -18.85 -5.07 13.38
CA ARG A 355 -17.41 -4.87 13.26
C ARG A 355 -17.18 -3.51 12.63
N ASN A 356 -16.08 -2.88 13.01
CA ASN A 356 -15.52 -1.77 12.26
C ASN A 356 -14.13 -2.22 11.82
N ILE A 357 -13.94 -2.42 10.52
CA ILE A 357 -12.68 -2.92 9.97
C ILE A 357 -12.03 -1.82 9.17
N GLN A 358 -10.93 -1.29 9.69
CA GLN A 358 -10.20 -0.16 9.13
C GLN A 358 -8.72 -0.23 9.51
N PRO A 359 -7.80 0.19 8.63
CA PRO A 359 -6.46 0.55 9.07
C PRO A 359 -6.52 1.78 9.98
N VAL A 360 -5.70 1.79 11.02
CA VAL A 360 -5.60 2.88 11.98
C VAL A 360 -4.14 3.22 12.21
N LEU A 361 -3.80 4.50 12.13
CA LEU A 361 -2.46 4.97 12.50
C LEU A 361 -2.29 4.85 14.01
N ILE A 362 -1.36 4.00 14.45
CA ILE A 362 -1.20 3.66 15.87
C ILE A 362 -0.87 4.90 16.69
N ASP A 363 -0.10 5.83 16.15
CA ASP A 363 0.27 7.02 16.90
C ASP A 363 -0.94 7.95 17.13
N ARG A 364 -1.88 8.02 16.18
CA ARG A 364 -3.15 8.75 16.37
C ARG A 364 -4.02 8.08 17.43
N GLU A 365 -4.06 6.75 17.38
CA GLU A 365 -4.79 5.95 18.35
C GLU A 365 -4.23 6.16 19.78
N VAL A 366 -2.91 6.14 19.94
CA VAL A 366 -2.24 6.41 21.22
C VAL A 366 -2.59 7.81 21.73
N GLU A 367 -2.54 8.83 20.87
CA GLU A 367 -2.89 10.21 21.22
C GLU A 367 -4.36 10.35 21.63
N GLU A 368 -5.27 9.79 20.84
CA GLU A 368 -6.72 9.88 21.09
C GLU A 368 -7.12 9.15 22.38
N VAL A 369 -6.65 7.92 22.57
CA VAL A 369 -6.95 7.12 23.76
C VAL A 369 -6.35 7.77 25.01
N SER A 370 -5.13 8.30 24.93
CA SER A 370 -4.51 9.01 26.05
C SER A 370 -5.31 10.26 26.43
N ARG A 371 -5.78 11.04 25.45
CA ARG A 371 -6.63 12.21 25.68
C ARG A 371 -7.97 11.82 26.33
N ARG A 372 -8.61 10.75 25.88
CA ARG A 372 -9.86 10.25 26.47
C ARG A 372 -9.67 9.78 27.91
N LEU A 373 -8.58 9.08 28.20
CA LEU A 373 -8.23 8.67 29.58
C LEU A 373 -7.97 9.87 30.51
N ALA A 374 -7.28 10.90 30.01
CA ALA A 374 -7.07 12.13 30.76
C ALA A 374 -8.41 12.83 31.05
N ALA A 375 -9.28 12.94 30.06
CA ALA A 375 -10.62 13.52 30.23
C ALA A 375 -11.48 12.76 31.26
N LEU A 376 -11.43 11.42 31.26
CA LEU A 376 -12.12 10.60 32.27
C LEU A 376 -11.58 10.84 33.68
N SER A 377 -10.26 10.97 33.83
CA SER A 377 -9.62 11.25 35.13
C SER A 377 -9.99 12.62 35.70
N LEU A 378 -10.33 13.59 34.84
CA LEU A 378 -10.70 14.96 35.24
C LEU A 378 -12.18 15.13 35.62
N ARG A 379 -13.06 14.14 35.41
CA ARG A 379 -14.51 14.30 35.58
C ARG A 379 -15.00 14.59 37.01
N GLY A 380 -14.15 14.46 38.03
CA GLY A 380 -14.53 14.66 39.43
C GLY A 380 -15.52 13.60 39.95
N GLY A 381 -15.53 13.36 41.26
CA GLY A 381 -16.39 12.35 41.88
C GLY A 381 -15.93 10.90 41.66
N SER A 382 -16.63 9.95 42.29
CA SER A 382 -16.35 8.52 42.11
C SER A 382 -16.89 8.04 40.76
N PRO A 383 -16.09 7.38 39.90
CA PRO A 383 -16.57 6.89 38.62
C PRO A 383 -17.64 5.83 38.83
N ASP A 384 -18.74 5.95 38.08
CA ASP A 384 -19.78 4.93 38.02
C ASP A 384 -19.27 3.65 37.31
N LYS A 385 -20.12 2.62 37.25
CA LYS A 385 -19.76 1.33 36.61
C LYS A 385 -19.40 1.49 35.13
N ALA A 386 -20.08 2.37 34.40
CA ALA A 386 -19.85 2.58 32.98
C ALA A 386 -18.52 3.30 32.73
N ALA A 387 -18.22 4.34 33.50
CA ALA A 387 -16.96 5.07 33.47
C ALA A 387 -15.76 4.18 33.84
N ARG A 388 -15.92 3.29 34.83
CA ARG A 388 -14.88 2.28 35.16
C ARG A 388 -14.64 1.30 34.01
N ALA A 389 -15.71 0.83 33.37
CA ALA A 389 -15.61 -0.09 32.24
C ALA A 389 -14.97 0.59 31.01
N GLU A 390 -15.34 1.84 30.72
CA GLU A 390 -14.72 2.64 29.65
C GLU A 390 -13.24 2.87 29.92
N LYS A 391 -12.89 3.29 31.14
CA LYS A 391 -11.49 3.48 31.55
C LYS A 391 -10.66 2.21 31.34
N LEU A 392 -11.15 1.06 31.83
CA LEU A 392 -10.46 -0.22 31.66
C LEU A 392 -10.27 -0.59 30.17
N ALA A 393 -11.30 -0.39 29.34
CA ALA A 393 -11.22 -0.66 27.91
C ALA A 393 -10.20 0.25 27.21
N LEU A 394 -10.16 1.53 27.56
CA LEU A 394 -9.19 2.48 27.04
C LEU A 394 -7.76 2.17 27.51
N GLU A 395 -7.57 1.78 28.77
CA GLU A 395 -6.25 1.36 29.28
C GLU A 395 -5.72 0.13 28.53
N GLN A 396 -6.56 -0.87 28.30
CA GLN A 396 -6.21 -2.06 27.50
C GLN A 396 -5.88 -1.69 26.05
N ARG A 397 -6.67 -0.79 25.45
CA ARG A 397 -6.45 -0.30 24.08
C ARG A 397 -5.13 0.46 23.97
N LEU A 398 -4.81 1.33 24.93
CA LEU A 398 -3.56 2.07 24.99
C LEU A 398 -2.36 1.14 25.17
N ALA A 399 -2.46 0.15 26.06
CA ALA A 399 -1.42 -0.85 26.26
C ALA A 399 -1.15 -1.65 24.98
N SER A 400 -2.21 -2.11 24.31
CA SER A 400 -2.11 -2.79 23.01
C SER A 400 -1.45 -1.88 21.97
N ALA A 401 -1.93 -0.66 21.79
CA ALA A 401 -1.40 0.28 20.80
C ALA A 401 0.10 0.56 21.03
N ARG A 402 0.51 0.81 22.28
CA ARG A 402 1.92 1.02 22.64
C ARG A 402 2.79 -0.22 22.37
N TYR A 403 2.32 -1.40 22.75
CA TYR A 403 3.03 -2.66 22.50
C TYR A 403 3.23 -2.91 21.00
N ARG A 404 2.19 -2.72 20.19
CA ARG A 404 2.26 -2.89 18.73
C ARG A 404 3.15 -1.84 18.09
N ARG A 405 3.03 -0.57 18.49
CA ARG A 405 3.93 0.49 18.06
C ARG A 405 5.38 0.10 18.28
N GLU A 406 5.74 -0.25 19.52
CA GLU A 406 7.12 -0.62 19.87
C GLU A 406 7.61 -1.82 19.06
N ARG A 407 6.76 -2.83 18.85
CA ARG A 407 7.08 -3.98 18.00
C ARG A 407 7.43 -3.55 16.57
N ILE A 408 6.57 -2.76 15.93
CA ILE A 408 6.79 -2.27 14.56
C ILE A 408 8.09 -1.47 14.50
N LEU A 409 8.35 -0.62 15.48
CA LEU A 409 9.55 0.21 15.52
C LEU A 409 10.84 -0.60 15.71
N ARG A 410 10.80 -1.74 16.42
CA ARG A 410 11.97 -2.65 16.52
C ARG A 410 12.37 -3.27 15.18
N MET A 411 11.48 -3.27 14.20
CA MET A 411 11.76 -3.79 12.86
C MET A 411 12.46 -2.77 11.97
N LEU A 412 12.65 -1.53 12.46
CA LEU A 412 13.31 -0.46 11.75
C LEU A 412 14.80 -0.44 12.12
N PRO A 413 15.70 -0.62 11.14
CA PRO A 413 17.11 -0.27 11.33
C PRO A 413 17.27 1.19 11.76
N ALA A 414 18.35 1.48 12.52
CA ALA A 414 18.56 2.77 13.20
C ALA A 414 18.60 3.98 12.25
N GLU A 415 18.94 3.76 10.98
CA GLU A 415 18.98 4.77 9.92
C GLU A 415 17.58 5.19 9.42
N PHE A 416 16.53 4.44 9.73
CA PHE A 416 15.16 4.76 9.33
C PHE A 416 14.43 5.53 10.43
N ARG A 417 13.69 6.56 10.03
CA ARG A 417 12.98 7.43 10.98
C ARG A 417 11.54 6.99 11.16
N VAL A 418 10.97 7.28 12.32
CA VAL A 418 9.52 7.23 12.52
C VAL A 418 8.95 8.58 12.11
N ALA A 419 7.90 8.60 11.29
CA ALA A 419 7.27 9.86 10.91
C ALA A 419 6.68 10.55 12.16
N SER A 420 7.09 11.78 12.43
CA SER A 420 6.52 12.61 13.50
C SER A 420 5.04 12.94 13.25
N PRO A 421 4.29 13.40 14.27
CA PRO A 421 2.92 13.90 14.10
C PRO A 421 2.78 14.96 13.00
N GLU A 422 3.75 15.87 12.88
CA GLU A 422 3.81 16.90 11.84
C GLU A 422 4.09 16.29 10.46
N LEU A 423 4.87 15.22 10.39
CA LEU A 423 5.11 14.46 9.18
C LEU A 423 3.86 13.68 8.71
N ARG A 424 2.77 13.56 9.48
CA ARG A 424 1.54 12.86 9.03
C ARG A 424 0.75 13.61 7.96
N ARG A 425 1.07 14.88 7.73
CA ARG A 425 0.56 15.71 6.63
C ARG A 425 1.74 16.53 6.12
N ARG A 426 2.03 16.51 4.82
CA ARG A 426 2.92 17.55 4.27
C ARG A 426 2.21 18.89 4.52
N ALA A 427 2.74 19.72 5.41
CA ALA A 427 2.33 21.12 5.44
C ALA A 427 2.64 21.67 4.05
N ASP A 428 1.68 22.32 3.39
CA ASP A 428 1.92 22.97 2.12
C ASP A 428 3.15 23.87 2.28
N VAL A 429 4.25 23.51 1.60
CA VAL A 429 5.52 24.26 1.63
C VAL A 429 5.39 25.56 0.82
N THR A 430 4.18 26.10 0.65
CA THR A 430 3.93 27.42 0.05
C THR A 430 3.98 28.55 1.07
N ALA A 431 4.22 28.26 2.36
CA ALA A 431 4.32 29.29 3.41
C ALA A 431 5.76 29.64 3.86
N LEU A 432 6.81 29.16 3.19
CA LEU A 432 8.15 29.74 3.34
C LEU A 432 8.44 30.65 2.17
N THR A 433 7.71 31.77 2.14
CA THR A 433 8.18 32.97 1.47
C THR A 433 9.00 33.80 2.48
N VAL A 434 10.29 33.95 2.16
CA VAL A 434 11.02 35.23 2.10
C VAL A 434 11.48 35.81 3.46
N PRO A 435 12.73 36.30 3.56
CA PRO A 435 13.08 37.67 3.14
C PRO A 435 13.72 37.79 1.76
#